data_AF-A0A8T6IJV4-F1
#
_entry.id   AF-A0A8T6IJV4-F1
#
_cell.length_a   1.000
_cell.length_b   1.000
_cell.length_c   1.000
_cell.angle_alpha   90.00
_cell.angle_beta   90.00
_cell.angle_gamma   90.00
#
_symmetry.space_group_name_H-M   'P 1'
#
loop_
_entity.id
_entity.type
_entity.pdbx_description
1 polymer ?
#
loop_
_entity_poly.entity_id
_entity_poly.type
_entity_poly.pdbx_seq_one_letter_code
_entity_poly.pdbx_strand_id
1 'polypeptide(L)'
;MAIRKGLGIGSMYYGIGYGFSRADIGSAEIEMAEDGTTTVYSGACDMGQGVMTVVTQVAAEELGIEPEQIRVVAADTGSTPDAGPTSGSRATFVQGVAVQNAARELREEILDMASRMLECPRENLDVRRGEVCEVGTDRPMVSVGKVAHQLHFHGRRAAAWGWHDNTTQDVDPETSQGDAYATYGWATQLAEVEVD
;
A
#
# COMPACT_ATOMS: atom_id res chain seq x y z
N MET A 1 43.83 29.77 -5.28
CA MET A 1 43.63 30.99 -4.47
C MET A 1 43.47 30.53 -3.02
N ALA A 2 42.85 31.27 -2.09
CA ALA A 2 42.56 30.72 -0.76
C ALA A 2 41.14 30.12 -0.76
N ILE A 3 41.04 28.80 -0.63
CA ILE A 3 39.76 28.07 -0.57
C ILE A 3 38.93 28.58 0.62
N ARG A 4 37.65 28.89 0.38
CA ARG A 4 36.70 29.33 1.42
C ARG A 4 35.62 28.27 1.63
N LYS A 5 35.38 27.94 2.91
CA LYS A 5 34.26 27.08 3.35
C LYS A 5 33.02 27.91 3.66
N GLY A 6 31.84 27.37 3.37
CA GLY A 6 30.55 27.96 3.74
C GLY A 6 29.54 26.88 4.13
N LEU A 7 28.66 27.20 5.08
CA LEU A 7 27.53 26.36 5.50
C LEU A 7 26.22 27.05 5.11
N GLY A 8 25.27 26.29 4.56
CA GLY A 8 23.93 26.76 4.25
C GLY A 8 22.86 25.79 4.76
N ILE A 9 21.71 26.33 5.14
CA ILE A 9 20.51 25.57 5.51
C ILE A 9 19.38 25.89 4.54
N GLY A 10 18.60 24.88 4.15
CA GLY A 10 17.42 25.05 3.31
C GLY A 10 16.29 24.13 3.77
N SER A 11 15.08 24.68 3.85
CA SER A 11 13.86 23.95 4.19
C SER A 11 12.91 23.92 3.01
N MET A 12 12.11 22.85 2.91
CA MET A 12 11.10 22.68 1.87
C MET A 12 9.86 21.97 2.43
N TYR A 13 8.75 22.18 1.75
CA TYR A 13 7.59 21.31 1.82
C TYR A 13 7.11 21.01 0.40
N TYR A 14 6.44 19.88 0.21
CA TYR A 14 5.98 19.41 -1.10
C TYR A 14 4.61 18.76 -0.95
N GLY A 15 3.61 19.26 -1.70
CA GLY A 15 2.28 18.66 -1.75
C GLY A 15 2.32 17.29 -2.40
N ILE A 16 1.73 16.28 -1.77
CA ILE A 16 1.70 14.91 -2.27
C ILE A 16 0.44 14.71 -3.11
N GLY A 17 0.60 14.18 -4.31
CA GLY A 17 -0.49 13.98 -5.26
C GLY A 17 -0.52 15.02 -6.38
N TYR A 18 -1.58 14.99 -7.18
CA TYR A 18 -1.73 15.93 -8.30
C TYR A 18 -2.30 17.29 -7.90
N GLY A 19 -3.17 17.29 -6.89
CA GLY A 19 -3.87 18.47 -6.44
C GLY A 19 -4.78 19.13 -7.49
N PHE A 20 -5.35 20.28 -7.13
CA PHE A 20 -6.05 21.18 -8.06
C PHE A 20 -7.19 20.50 -8.86
N SER A 21 -8.07 19.74 -8.17
CA SER A 21 -9.17 18.97 -8.78
C SER A 21 -8.76 17.96 -9.86
N ARG A 22 -7.47 17.62 -9.99
CA ARG A 22 -7.01 16.58 -10.89
C ARG A 22 -7.29 15.21 -10.28
N ALA A 23 -7.93 14.34 -11.06
CA ALA A 23 -8.22 12.98 -10.63
C ALA A 23 -6.94 12.27 -10.17
N ASP A 24 -6.87 11.99 -8.87
CA ASP A 24 -5.73 11.40 -8.19
C ASP A 24 -6.15 10.06 -7.57
N ILE A 25 -6.42 9.11 -8.48
CA ILE A 25 -7.01 7.81 -8.15
C ILE A 25 -6.04 6.67 -8.41
N GLY A 26 -6.14 5.58 -7.65
CA GLY A 26 -5.37 4.36 -7.88
C GLY A 26 -6.17 3.12 -7.49
N SER A 27 -5.90 2.03 -8.20
CA SER A 27 -6.55 0.74 -7.98
C SER A 27 -5.53 -0.39 -7.88
N ALA A 28 -5.90 -1.46 -7.17
CA ALA A 28 -5.12 -2.68 -7.06
C ALA A 28 -6.05 -3.90 -6.96
N GLU A 29 -5.58 -5.05 -7.41
CA GLU A 29 -6.21 -6.34 -7.13
C GLU A 29 -5.23 -7.18 -6.33
N ILE A 30 -5.74 -7.99 -5.41
CA ILE A 30 -4.95 -8.97 -4.68
C ILE A 30 -5.62 -10.33 -4.78
N GLU A 31 -4.82 -11.38 -4.95
CA GLU A 31 -5.30 -12.76 -5.04
C GLU A 31 -4.37 -13.70 -4.26
N MET A 32 -4.95 -14.52 -3.40
CA MET A 32 -4.25 -15.54 -2.63
C MET A 32 -4.50 -16.94 -3.21
N ALA A 33 -3.43 -17.65 -3.51
CA ALA A 33 -3.47 -19.03 -3.96
C ALA A 33 -3.84 -19.97 -2.79
N GLU A 34 -4.17 -21.23 -3.12
CA GLU A 34 -4.57 -22.22 -2.12
C GLU A 34 -3.50 -22.55 -1.07
N ASP A 35 -2.22 -22.27 -1.34
CA ASP A 35 -1.11 -22.46 -0.41
C ASP A 35 -0.83 -21.22 0.47
N GLY A 36 -1.58 -20.12 0.27
CA GLY A 36 -1.41 -18.85 0.97
C GLY A 36 -0.40 -17.90 0.33
N THR A 37 0.30 -18.30 -0.74
CA THR A 37 1.09 -17.34 -1.53
C THR A 37 0.16 -16.34 -2.20
N THR A 38 0.59 -15.08 -2.26
CA THR A 38 -0.29 -13.97 -2.67
C THR A 38 0.31 -13.21 -3.83
N THR A 39 -0.51 -12.90 -4.84
CA THR A 39 -0.15 -12.00 -5.94
C THR A 39 -0.86 -10.67 -5.77
N VAL A 40 -0.11 -9.58 -5.78
CA VAL A 40 -0.62 -8.20 -5.87
C VAL A 40 -0.50 -7.73 -7.31
N TYR A 41 -1.59 -7.26 -7.90
CA TYR A 41 -1.64 -6.65 -9.23
C TYR A 41 -1.72 -5.13 -9.07
N SER A 42 -0.66 -4.44 -9.49
CA SER A 42 -0.49 -3.01 -9.28
C SER A 42 -0.10 -2.33 -10.60
N GLY A 43 -0.92 -1.38 -11.07
CA GLY A 43 -0.62 -0.60 -12.26
C GLY A 43 0.49 0.44 -12.08
N ALA A 44 0.99 0.64 -10.86
CA ALA A 44 2.04 1.62 -10.61
C ALA A 44 3.36 1.18 -11.28
N CYS A 45 4.09 2.16 -11.81
CA CYS A 45 5.36 1.94 -12.49
C CYS A 45 6.52 2.13 -11.51
N ASP A 46 7.39 1.13 -11.39
CA ASP A 46 8.64 1.28 -10.66
C ASP A 46 9.76 1.71 -11.62
N MET A 47 10.40 2.83 -11.29
CA MET A 47 11.51 3.41 -12.02
C MET A 47 12.80 3.44 -11.19
N GLY A 48 12.82 2.69 -10.08
CA GLY A 48 13.95 2.62 -9.13
C GLY A 48 13.67 3.28 -7.78
N GLN A 49 12.51 3.92 -7.61
CA GLN A 49 12.09 4.47 -6.30
C GLN A 49 11.65 3.38 -5.31
N GLY A 50 11.34 2.17 -5.80
CA GLY A 50 11.00 1.03 -4.95
C GLY A 50 9.53 0.95 -4.54
N VAL A 51 8.60 1.43 -5.39
CA VAL A 51 7.15 1.25 -5.15
C VAL A 51 6.76 -0.24 -5.11
N MET A 52 7.53 -1.08 -5.82
CA MET A 52 7.64 -2.54 -5.69
C MET A 52 7.57 -3.02 -4.25
N THR A 53 8.62 -2.64 -3.54
CA THR A 53 8.84 -3.01 -2.15
C THR A 53 7.75 -2.45 -1.25
N VAL A 54 7.30 -1.21 -1.50
CA VAL A 54 6.25 -0.56 -0.72
C VAL A 54 4.95 -1.36 -0.78
N VAL A 55 4.45 -1.69 -1.97
CA VAL A 55 3.16 -2.41 -2.08
C VAL A 55 3.25 -3.83 -1.54
N THR A 56 4.40 -4.49 -1.68
CA THR A 56 4.69 -5.78 -1.05
C THR A 56 4.58 -5.68 0.48
N GLN A 57 5.25 -4.69 1.09
CA GLN A 57 5.25 -4.52 2.55
C GLN A 57 3.86 -4.16 3.08
N VAL A 58 3.13 -3.28 2.38
CA VAL A 58 1.76 -2.92 2.77
C VAL A 58 0.84 -4.14 2.72
N ALA A 59 0.88 -4.91 1.64
CA ALA A 59 0.06 -6.12 1.54
C ALA A 59 0.44 -7.18 2.59
N ALA A 60 1.73 -7.38 2.85
CA ALA A 60 2.22 -8.33 3.84
C ALA A 60 1.75 -7.98 5.26
N GLU A 61 1.90 -6.70 5.65
CA GLU A 61 1.47 -6.20 6.95
C GLU A 61 -0.05 -6.35 7.14
N GLU A 62 -0.84 -5.92 6.15
CA GLU A 62 -2.30 -6.00 6.24
C GLU A 62 -2.77 -7.47 6.25
N LEU A 63 -2.18 -8.36 5.44
CA LEU A 63 -2.54 -9.77 5.46
C LEU A 63 -1.95 -10.54 6.64
N GLY A 64 -0.98 -9.97 7.36
CA GLY A 64 -0.27 -10.64 8.44
C GLY A 64 0.60 -11.82 7.98
N ILE A 65 1.13 -11.78 6.75
CA ILE A 65 2.00 -12.82 6.16
C ILE A 65 3.41 -12.27 5.91
N GLU A 66 4.38 -13.14 5.61
CA GLU A 66 5.74 -12.69 5.33
C GLU A 66 5.85 -12.08 3.92
N PRO A 67 6.65 -11.01 3.72
CA PRO A 67 6.85 -10.37 2.42
C PRO A 67 7.30 -11.33 1.30
N GLU A 68 8.07 -12.37 1.63
CA GLU A 68 8.56 -13.39 0.70
C GLU A 68 7.44 -14.24 0.11
N GLN A 69 6.26 -14.24 0.73
CA GLN A 69 5.06 -14.93 0.23
C GLN A 69 4.29 -14.08 -0.81
N ILE A 70 4.75 -12.86 -1.09
CA ILE A 70 4.09 -11.93 -2.00
C ILE A 70 4.85 -11.79 -3.30
N ARG A 71 4.14 -11.99 -4.41
CA ARG A 71 4.57 -11.65 -5.76
C ARG A 71 3.82 -10.40 -6.23
N VAL A 72 4.50 -9.52 -6.97
CA VAL A 72 3.86 -8.35 -7.58
C VAL A 72 3.85 -8.50 -9.10
N VAL A 73 2.70 -8.29 -9.72
CA VAL A 73 2.55 -8.05 -11.16
C VAL A 73 2.41 -6.55 -11.35
N ALA A 74 3.32 -5.98 -12.15
CA ALA A 74 3.58 -4.55 -12.20
C ALA A 74 3.30 -3.97 -13.58
N ALA A 75 2.54 -2.87 -13.65
CA ALA A 75 2.43 -1.98 -14.82
C ALA A 75 2.18 -2.69 -16.17
N ASP A 76 1.41 -3.78 -16.15
CA ASP A 76 0.94 -4.48 -17.35
C ASP A 76 -0.53 -4.15 -17.55
N THR A 77 -0.85 -3.35 -18.56
CA THR A 77 -2.23 -2.91 -18.82
C THR A 77 -3.18 -4.04 -19.23
N GLY A 78 -2.66 -5.23 -19.59
CA GLY A 78 -3.46 -6.42 -19.82
C GLY A 78 -3.82 -7.18 -18.53
N SER A 79 -3.08 -6.95 -17.45
CA SER A 79 -3.11 -7.78 -16.23
C SER A 79 -3.25 -7.00 -14.92
N THR A 80 -3.16 -5.66 -14.96
CA THR A 80 -3.16 -4.82 -13.76
C THR A 80 -4.21 -3.71 -13.85
N PRO A 81 -4.86 -3.35 -12.73
CA PRO A 81 -5.73 -2.19 -12.65
C PRO A 81 -4.99 -0.89 -12.91
N ASP A 82 -5.70 0.14 -13.40
CA ASP A 82 -5.13 1.47 -13.56
C ASP A 82 -4.80 2.09 -12.18
N ALA A 83 -3.53 2.48 -12.04
CA ALA A 83 -3.00 3.16 -10.86
C ALA A 83 -2.80 4.67 -11.10
N GLY A 84 -3.08 5.15 -12.32
CA GLY A 84 -2.67 6.47 -12.81
C GLY A 84 -1.14 6.57 -12.99
N PRO A 85 -0.65 7.72 -13.50
CA PRO A 85 0.78 7.93 -13.67
C PRO A 85 1.55 7.84 -12.34
N THR A 86 2.78 7.34 -12.39
CA THR A 86 3.72 7.41 -11.26
C THR A 86 4.45 8.76 -11.29
N SER A 87 3.78 9.80 -10.80
CA SER A 87 4.34 11.16 -10.67
C SER A 87 3.70 11.90 -9.48
N GLY A 88 4.08 13.16 -9.21
CA GLY A 88 3.53 13.94 -8.08
C GLY A 88 3.83 13.34 -6.70
N SER A 89 4.87 12.51 -6.58
CA SER A 89 5.24 11.79 -5.35
C SER A 89 4.10 10.97 -4.72
N ARG A 90 3.10 10.60 -5.52
CA ARG A 90 1.84 9.99 -5.04
C ARG A 90 1.90 8.50 -4.80
N ALA A 91 2.83 7.79 -5.44
CA ALA A 91 2.75 6.35 -5.63
C ALA A 91 2.65 5.58 -4.30
N THR A 92 3.51 5.89 -3.33
CA THR A 92 3.43 5.29 -1.98
C THR A 92 2.09 5.56 -1.31
N PHE A 93 1.56 6.78 -1.44
CA PHE A 93 0.33 7.15 -0.76
C PHE A 93 -0.89 6.53 -1.44
N VAL A 94 -1.11 6.84 -2.72
CA VAL A 94 -2.34 6.43 -3.42
C VAL A 94 -2.34 4.95 -3.74
N GLN A 95 -1.24 4.43 -4.32
CA GLN A 95 -1.17 3.00 -4.63
C GLN A 95 -1.01 2.16 -3.36
N GLY A 96 -0.28 2.65 -2.35
CA GLY A 96 -0.19 1.97 -1.06
C GLY A 96 -1.56 1.83 -0.40
N VAL A 97 -2.37 2.89 -0.36
CA VAL A 97 -3.73 2.83 0.22
C VAL A 97 -4.66 1.94 -0.62
N ALA A 98 -4.56 1.98 -1.95
CA ALA A 98 -5.33 1.05 -2.80
C ALA A 98 -5.01 -0.42 -2.49
N VAL A 99 -3.73 -0.77 -2.37
CA VAL A 99 -3.28 -2.13 -2.00
C VAL A 99 -3.71 -2.49 -0.57
N GLN A 100 -3.60 -1.55 0.38
CA GLN A 100 -4.07 -1.72 1.75
C GLN A 100 -5.56 -2.05 1.79
N ASN A 101 -6.39 -1.35 1.01
CA ASN A 101 -7.82 -1.59 0.95
C ASN A 101 -8.13 -3.00 0.40
N ALA A 102 -7.47 -3.41 -0.69
CA ALA A 102 -7.60 -4.76 -1.24
C ALA A 102 -7.19 -5.84 -0.22
N ALA A 103 -6.03 -5.64 0.41
CA ALA A 103 -5.48 -6.58 1.39
C ALA A 103 -6.37 -6.71 2.63
N ARG A 104 -6.95 -5.60 3.12
CA ARG A 104 -7.92 -5.62 4.22
C ARG A 104 -9.16 -6.42 3.89
N GLU A 105 -9.75 -6.20 2.72
CA GLU A 105 -10.93 -6.95 2.30
C GLU A 105 -10.63 -8.45 2.22
N LEU A 106 -9.51 -8.83 1.62
CA LEU A 106 -9.08 -10.23 1.57
C LEU A 106 -8.81 -10.80 2.97
N ARG A 107 -8.18 -10.04 3.87
CA ARG A 107 -7.96 -10.43 5.26
C ARG A 107 -9.27 -10.73 5.98
N GLU A 108 -10.33 -9.95 5.73
CA GLU A 108 -11.63 -10.23 6.31
C GLU A 108 -12.24 -11.54 5.80
N GLU A 109 -12.08 -11.86 4.51
CA GLU A 109 -12.52 -13.16 3.99
C GLU A 109 -11.78 -14.33 4.63
N ILE A 110 -10.48 -14.19 4.89
CA ILE A 110 -9.66 -15.17 5.59
C ILE A 110 -10.16 -15.35 7.03
N LEU A 111 -10.37 -14.26 7.77
CA LEU A 111 -10.87 -14.35 9.14
C LEU A 111 -12.29 -14.92 9.22
N ASP A 112 -13.17 -14.60 8.27
CA ASP A 112 -14.51 -15.18 8.19
C ASP A 112 -14.47 -16.69 7.95
N MET A 113 -13.57 -17.16 7.08
CA MET A 113 -13.38 -18.60 6.85
C MET A 113 -12.75 -19.28 8.08
N ALA A 114 -11.74 -18.67 8.68
CA ALA A 114 -11.09 -19.20 9.88
C ALA A 114 -12.07 -19.30 11.05
N SER A 115 -12.94 -18.30 11.23
CA SER A 115 -14.01 -18.29 12.23
C SER A 115 -14.91 -19.53 12.11
N ARG A 116 -15.30 -19.89 10.87
CA ARG A 116 -16.12 -21.09 10.60
C ARG A 116 -15.35 -22.38 10.84
N MET A 117 -14.07 -22.43 10.44
CA MET A 117 -13.22 -23.62 10.63
C MET A 117 -12.93 -23.91 12.11
N LEU A 118 -12.78 -22.86 12.91
CA LEU A 118 -12.39 -22.94 14.32
C LEU A 118 -13.58 -22.87 15.30
N GLU A 119 -14.79 -22.65 14.79
CA GLU A 119 -16.00 -22.40 15.59
C GLU A 119 -15.78 -21.27 16.62
N CYS A 120 -15.03 -20.24 16.23
CA CYS A 120 -14.64 -19.11 17.08
C CYS A 120 -15.16 -17.80 16.49
N PRO A 121 -15.70 -16.85 17.29
CA PRO A 121 -16.13 -15.54 16.78
C PRO A 121 -14.99 -14.80 16.06
N ARG A 122 -15.28 -14.18 14.90
CA ARG A 122 -14.29 -13.47 14.08
C ARG A 122 -13.55 -12.38 14.87
N GLU A 123 -14.26 -11.66 15.73
CA GLU A 123 -13.72 -10.59 16.57
C GLU A 123 -12.64 -11.06 17.56
N ASN A 124 -12.56 -12.37 17.81
CA ASN A 124 -11.55 -12.98 18.66
C ASN A 124 -10.35 -13.50 17.84
N LEU A 125 -10.35 -13.33 16.52
CA LEU A 125 -9.29 -13.83 15.63
C LEU A 125 -8.47 -12.69 15.03
N ASP A 126 -7.17 -12.92 14.91
CA ASP A 126 -6.21 -12.04 14.25
C ASP A 126 -5.32 -12.89 13.31
N VAL A 127 -4.57 -12.23 12.41
CA VAL A 127 -3.58 -12.88 11.54
C VAL A 127 -2.21 -12.29 11.83
N ARG A 128 -1.26 -13.14 12.21
CA ARG A 128 0.13 -12.77 12.52
C ARG A 128 1.09 -13.84 12.02
N ARG A 129 2.16 -13.43 11.33
CA ARG A 129 3.24 -14.32 10.86
C ARG A 129 2.74 -15.54 10.09
N GLY A 130 1.77 -15.34 9.21
CA GLY A 130 1.17 -16.40 8.39
C GLY A 130 0.21 -17.32 9.12
N GLU A 131 -0.16 -17.00 10.36
CA GLU A 131 -1.01 -17.82 11.22
C GLU A 131 -2.23 -17.03 11.70
N VAL A 132 -3.39 -17.67 11.74
CA VAL A 132 -4.55 -17.18 12.47
C VAL A 132 -4.37 -17.52 13.95
N CYS A 133 -4.54 -16.54 14.82
CA CYS A 133 -4.41 -16.66 16.27
C CYS A 133 -5.58 -15.99 17.00
N GLU A 134 -5.70 -16.25 18.31
CA GLU A 134 -6.62 -15.50 19.17
C GLU A 134 -6.08 -14.09 19.41
N VAL A 135 -6.94 -13.08 19.36
CA VAL A 135 -6.59 -11.66 19.59
C VAL A 135 -5.83 -11.49 20.90
N GLY A 136 -4.70 -10.77 20.83
CA GLY A 136 -3.84 -10.53 21.99
C GLY A 136 -2.91 -11.70 22.33
N THR A 137 -2.90 -12.76 21.50
CA THR A 137 -1.98 -13.90 21.64
C THR A 137 -1.23 -14.16 20.34
N ASP A 138 -0.01 -14.69 20.46
CA ASP A 138 0.78 -15.20 19.32
C ASP A 138 0.63 -16.72 19.14
N ARG A 139 -0.40 -17.34 19.77
CA ARG A 139 -0.56 -18.79 19.71
C ARG A 139 -1.24 -19.18 18.39
N PRO A 140 -0.55 -19.91 17.49
CA PRO A 140 -1.13 -20.27 16.21
C PRO A 140 -2.27 -21.28 16.41
N MET A 141 -3.38 -21.05 15.70
CA MET A 141 -4.53 -21.95 15.66
C MET A 141 -4.61 -22.66 14.30
N VAL A 142 -4.45 -21.91 13.21
CA VAL A 142 -4.43 -22.44 11.84
C VAL A 142 -3.65 -21.51 10.91
N SER A 143 -2.79 -22.06 10.07
CA SER A 143 -2.03 -21.29 9.08
C SER A 143 -2.95 -20.65 8.05
N VAL A 144 -2.63 -19.44 7.59
CA VAL A 144 -3.34 -18.74 6.51
C VAL A 144 -3.49 -19.61 5.26
N GLY A 145 -2.45 -20.37 4.87
CA GLY A 145 -2.53 -21.29 3.73
C GLY A 145 -3.61 -22.38 3.87
N LYS A 146 -3.82 -22.93 5.08
CA LYS A 146 -4.93 -23.88 5.32
C LYS A 146 -6.30 -23.21 5.22
N VAL A 147 -6.40 -21.96 5.65
CA VAL A 147 -7.65 -21.18 5.54
C VAL A 147 -7.94 -20.84 4.07
N ALA A 148 -6.92 -20.40 3.32
CA ALA A 148 -7.01 -20.18 1.88
C ALA A 148 -7.44 -21.45 1.15
N HIS A 149 -6.81 -22.59 1.43
CA HIS A 149 -7.20 -23.89 0.88
C HIS A 149 -8.68 -24.22 1.14
N GLN A 150 -9.19 -24.00 2.36
CA GLN A 150 -10.60 -24.22 2.67
C GLN A 150 -11.53 -23.27 1.89
N LEU A 151 -11.11 -22.01 1.71
CA LEU A 151 -11.86 -21.03 0.92
C LEU A 151 -11.99 -21.48 -0.54
N HIS A 152 -10.90 -21.94 -1.14
CA HIS A 152 -10.88 -22.53 -2.49
C HIS A 152 -11.67 -23.84 -2.58
N PHE A 153 -11.58 -24.72 -1.58
CA PHE A 153 -12.34 -25.98 -1.53
C PHE A 153 -13.85 -25.74 -1.54
N HIS A 154 -14.31 -24.63 -0.97
CA HIS A 154 -15.70 -24.20 -1.03
C HIS A 154 -16.06 -23.42 -2.30
N GLY A 155 -15.21 -23.43 -3.32
CA GLY A 155 -15.43 -22.79 -4.62
C GLY A 155 -15.41 -21.26 -4.57
N ARG A 156 -14.85 -20.67 -3.51
CA ARG A 156 -14.65 -19.21 -3.40
C ARG A 156 -13.25 -18.85 -3.88
N ARG A 157 -13.14 -17.78 -4.66
CA ARG A 157 -11.86 -17.18 -5.04
C ARG A 157 -11.40 -16.26 -3.91
N ALA A 158 -10.19 -16.45 -3.39
CA ALA A 158 -9.59 -15.58 -2.40
C ALA A 158 -8.98 -14.34 -3.09
N ALA A 159 -9.82 -13.41 -3.52
CA ALA A 159 -9.38 -12.22 -4.24
C ALA A 159 -10.22 -10.99 -3.88
N ALA A 160 -9.59 -9.82 -3.88
CA ALA A 160 -10.24 -8.57 -3.53
C ALA A 160 -9.75 -7.39 -4.38
N TRP A 161 -10.58 -6.36 -4.47
CA TRP A 161 -10.29 -5.13 -5.21
C TRP A 161 -10.11 -3.96 -4.25
N GLY A 162 -9.07 -3.17 -4.49
CA GLY A 162 -8.78 -1.96 -3.75
C GLY A 162 -8.82 -0.74 -4.65
N TRP A 163 -9.37 0.34 -4.13
CA TRP A 163 -9.42 1.63 -4.80
C TRP A 163 -9.20 2.74 -3.78
N HIS A 164 -8.55 3.81 -4.22
CA HIS A 164 -8.39 5.02 -3.42
C HIS A 164 -8.45 6.27 -4.30
N ASP A 165 -9.02 7.33 -3.74
CA ASP A 165 -9.12 8.64 -4.35
C ASP A 165 -8.58 9.70 -3.38
N ASN A 166 -7.49 10.32 -3.82
CA ASN A 166 -6.81 11.42 -3.14
C ASN A 166 -7.08 12.76 -3.83
N THR A 167 -8.11 12.83 -4.68
CA THR A 167 -8.48 14.07 -5.39
C THR A 167 -8.92 15.12 -4.39
N THR A 168 -8.22 16.26 -4.43
CA THR A 168 -8.52 17.45 -3.63
C THR A 168 -9.29 18.48 -4.44
N GLN A 169 -9.85 19.48 -3.76
CA GLN A 169 -10.52 20.58 -4.44
C GLN A 169 -9.52 21.48 -5.16
N ASP A 170 -10.02 22.29 -6.11
CA ASP A 170 -9.21 23.33 -6.71
C ASP A 170 -9.02 24.49 -5.72
N VAL A 171 -8.06 25.35 -6.03
CA VAL A 171 -7.93 26.64 -5.37
C VAL A 171 -8.88 27.65 -5.98
N ASP A 172 -9.22 28.69 -5.23
CA ASP A 172 -9.95 29.84 -5.75
C ASP A 172 -9.17 30.46 -6.93
N PRO A 173 -9.79 30.63 -8.11
CA PRO A 173 -9.07 31.02 -9.33
C PRO A 173 -8.63 32.49 -9.32
N GLU A 174 -9.19 33.34 -8.46
CA GLU A 174 -8.81 34.76 -8.36
C GLU A 174 -7.71 34.98 -7.32
N THR A 175 -7.75 34.25 -6.22
CA THR A 175 -6.88 34.44 -5.05
C THR A 175 -5.82 33.37 -4.89
N SER A 176 -5.93 32.24 -5.61
CA SER A 176 -5.12 31.03 -5.46
C SER A 176 -5.13 30.44 -4.05
N GLN A 177 -6.17 30.71 -3.26
CA GLN A 177 -6.32 30.17 -1.91
C GLN A 177 -7.16 28.88 -1.93
N GLY A 178 -6.72 27.86 -1.19
CA GLY A 178 -7.44 26.60 -1.04
C GLY A 178 -6.53 25.47 -0.59
N ASP A 179 -7.13 24.32 -0.25
CA ASP A 179 -6.43 23.12 0.18
C ASP A 179 -6.14 22.21 -1.03
N ALA A 180 -5.13 22.61 -1.80
CA ALA A 180 -4.79 21.94 -3.06
C ALA A 180 -4.21 20.53 -2.88
N TYR A 181 -3.74 20.14 -1.69
CA TYR A 181 -3.13 18.82 -1.45
C TYR A 181 -3.61 18.22 -0.12
N ALA A 182 -3.80 16.90 -0.10
CA ALA A 182 -4.28 16.18 1.09
C ALA A 182 -3.22 16.04 2.18
N THR A 183 -1.94 16.03 1.79
CA THR A 183 -0.81 15.94 2.72
C THR A 183 0.47 16.52 2.11
N TYR A 184 1.48 16.73 2.96
CA TYR A 184 2.73 17.39 2.60
C TYR A 184 3.94 16.63 3.14
N GLY A 185 4.94 16.41 2.29
CA GLY A 185 6.28 16.02 2.73
C GLY A 185 7.06 17.27 3.15
N TRP A 186 7.82 17.19 4.25
CA TRP A 186 8.65 18.28 4.75
C TRP A 186 10.11 17.83 4.85
N ALA A 187 11.05 18.70 4.52
CA ALA A 187 12.47 18.43 4.74
C ALA A 187 13.23 19.69 5.11
N THR A 188 14.35 19.51 5.82
CA THR A 188 15.37 20.55 6.01
C THR A 188 16.72 19.90 5.85
N GLN A 189 17.58 20.52 5.04
CA GLN A 189 18.94 20.05 4.78
C GLN A 189 19.95 21.14 5.13
N LEU A 190 21.14 20.69 5.52
CA LEU A 190 22.31 21.53 5.73
C LEU A 190 23.43 21.04 4.80
N ALA A 191 24.08 21.96 4.09
CA ALA A 191 25.18 21.64 3.18
C ALA A 191 26.42 22.49 3.51
N GLU A 192 27.59 21.86 3.50
CA GLU A 192 28.89 22.52 3.52
C GLU A 192 29.46 22.53 2.10
N VAL A 193 30.00 23.65 1.66
CA VAL A 193 30.65 23.80 0.35
C VAL A 193 32.01 24.48 0.48
N GLU A 194 32.90 24.19 -0.45
CA GLU A 194 34.20 24.87 -0.61
C GLU A 194 34.26 25.54 -1.99
N VAL A 195 34.80 26.76 -2.05
CA VAL A 195 34.95 27.55 -3.28
C VAL A 195 36.39 28.04 -3.39
N ASP A 196 37.04 27.84 -4.54
CA ASP A 196 38.39 28.37 -4.90
C ASP A 196 38.34 29.85 -5.29
#